data_AF-A0AAJ5ZEM1-F1
#
_entry.id   AF-A0AAJ5ZEM1-F1
#
_cell.length_a   1.000
_cell.length_b   1.000
_cell.length_c   1.000
_cell.angle_alpha   90.00
_cell.angle_beta   90.00
_cell.angle_gamma   90.00
#
_symmetry.space_group_name_H-M   'P 1'
#
loop_
_entity.id
_entity.type
_entity.pdbx_description
1 polymer ?
#
loop_
_entity_poly.entity_id
_entity_poly.type
_entity_poly.pdbx_seq_one_letter_code
_entity_poly.pdbx_strand_id
1 'polypeptide(L)'
;MTELEQRIGGGAIESAVEAAKLASDAARTTEQLIEALATFMQYNPDDDDQITVPNVTVKEMKSTLAVARLGSFTEAAKAMGVSQPGLSRQVQRVEKIYGFKIFDRSVRSSPITPRGTLIIEAFSDSLSSLARSQSAVDKLS
;
A
#
# COMPACT_ATOMS: atom_id res chain seq x y z
N MET A 1 -13.43 3.07 -55.08
CA MET A 1 -12.97 2.68 -53.74
C MET A 1 -12.16 3.84 -53.23
N THR A 2 -12.84 4.72 -52.53
CA THR A 2 -12.59 6.16 -52.55
C THR A 2 -11.96 6.55 -51.21
N GLU A 3 -10.97 7.46 -51.21
CA GLU A 3 -10.28 7.97 -50.00
C GLU A 3 -11.22 8.45 -48.88
N LEU A 4 -12.50 8.70 -49.21
CA LEU A 4 -13.56 9.04 -48.27
C LEU A 4 -13.97 7.87 -47.35
N GLU A 5 -13.91 6.62 -47.82
CA GLU A 5 -14.26 5.43 -47.02
C GLU A 5 -13.16 5.09 -46.00
N GLN A 6 -11.89 5.41 -46.32
CA GLN A 6 -10.74 5.20 -45.42
C GLN A 6 -10.68 6.22 -44.27
N ARG A 7 -11.11 7.46 -44.49
CA ARG A 7 -11.15 8.51 -43.44
C ARG A 7 -12.33 8.38 -42.48
N ILE A 8 -13.47 7.86 -42.93
CA ILE A 8 -14.67 7.72 -42.09
C ILE A 8 -14.60 6.45 -41.23
N GLY A 9 -13.98 5.38 -41.73
CA GLY A 9 -13.85 4.11 -40.99
C GLY A 9 -12.85 4.16 -39.83
N GLY A 10 -11.67 4.76 -40.01
CA GLY A 10 -10.62 4.79 -38.98
C GLY A 10 -10.93 5.74 -37.82
N GLY A 11 -11.34 6.98 -38.12
CA GLY A 11 -11.60 8.00 -37.11
C GLY A 11 -12.82 7.70 -36.23
N ALA A 12 -13.84 7.03 -36.78
CA ALA A 12 -15.01 6.59 -36.02
C ALA A 12 -14.67 5.47 -35.02
N ILE A 13 -13.78 4.53 -35.40
CA ILE A 13 -13.31 3.46 -34.51
C ILE A 13 -12.43 4.03 -33.40
N GLU A 14 -11.49 4.92 -33.75
CA GLU A 14 -10.59 5.55 -32.77
C GLU A 14 -11.36 6.41 -31.75
N SER A 15 -12.34 7.18 -32.22
CA SER A 15 -13.27 7.94 -31.36
C SER A 15 -14.10 7.03 -30.45
N ALA A 16 -14.56 5.87 -30.94
CA ALA A 16 -15.30 4.91 -30.13
C ALA A 16 -14.42 4.24 -29.05
N VAL A 17 -13.16 3.95 -29.37
CA VAL A 17 -12.18 3.39 -28.41
C VAL A 17 -11.83 4.41 -27.33
N GLU A 18 -11.65 5.68 -27.70
CA GLU A 18 -11.35 6.76 -26.76
C GLU A 18 -12.53 7.04 -25.83
N ALA A 19 -13.76 7.05 -26.35
CA ALA A 19 -14.98 7.12 -25.55
C ALA A 19 -15.11 5.91 -24.58
N ALA A 20 -14.76 4.70 -25.02
CA ALA A 20 -14.77 3.52 -24.18
C ALA A 20 -13.71 3.57 -23.06
N LYS A 21 -12.52 4.12 -23.32
CA LYS A 21 -11.49 4.36 -22.29
C LYS A 21 -11.96 5.37 -21.26
N LEU A 22 -12.49 6.51 -21.69
CA LEU A 22 -13.03 7.53 -20.78
C LEU A 22 -14.16 6.98 -19.92
N ALA A 23 -15.05 6.16 -20.51
CA ALA A 23 -16.10 5.48 -19.77
C ALA A 23 -15.55 4.45 -18.76
N SER A 24 -14.50 3.70 -19.12
CA SER A 24 -13.83 2.75 -18.23
C SER A 24 -13.09 3.45 -17.08
N ASP A 25 -12.42 4.57 -17.35
CA ASP A 25 -11.70 5.34 -16.33
C ASP A 25 -12.68 6.03 -15.38
N ALA A 26 -13.76 6.59 -15.92
CA ALA A 26 -14.85 7.12 -15.11
C ALA A 26 -15.49 6.01 -14.25
N ALA A 27 -15.79 4.84 -14.84
CA ALA A 27 -16.32 3.69 -14.10
C ALA A 27 -15.38 3.26 -12.97
N ARG A 28 -14.08 3.13 -13.25
CA ARG A 28 -13.05 2.80 -12.26
C ARG A 28 -12.96 3.82 -11.13
N THR A 29 -13.02 5.11 -11.47
CA THR A 29 -13.03 6.19 -10.47
C THR A 29 -14.28 6.12 -9.60
N THR A 30 -15.44 5.80 -10.21
CA THR A 30 -16.70 5.65 -9.51
C THR A 30 -16.67 4.43 -8.58
N GLU A 31 -16.13 3.30 -9.04
CA GLU A 31 -15.91 2.09 -8.23
C GLU A 31 -15.01 2.37 -7.04
N GLN A 32 -13.88 3.05 -7.26
CA GLN A 32 -12.95 3.44 -6.20
C GLN A 32 -13.59 4.38 -5.17
N LEU A 33 -14.42 5.33 -5.62
CA LEU A 33 -15.14 6.24 -4.73
C LEU A 33 -16.23 5.51 -3.94
N ILE A 34 -16.96 4.58 -4.57
CA ILE A 34 -17.96 3.75 -3.89
C ILE A 34 -17.30 2.84 -2.86
N GLU A 35 -16.16 2.22 -3.20
CA GLU A 35 -15.41 1.36 -2.30
C GLU A 35 -14.83 2.15 -1.12
N ALA A 36 -14.28 3.34 -1.37
CA ALA A 36 -13.81 4.25 -0.32
C ALA A 36 -14.95 4.75 0.59
N LEU A 37 -16.12 5.08 0.01
CA LEU A 37 -17.30 5.49 0.77
C LEU A 37 -17.92 4.34 1.55
N ALA A 38 -17.99 3.13 0.98
CA ALA A 38 -18.44 1.94 1.68
C ALA A 38 -17.53 1.63 2.87
N THR A 39 -16.21 1.73 2.66
CA THR A 39 -15.20 1.61 3.71
C THR A 39 -15.41 2.66 4.81
N PHE A 40 -15.67 3.92 4.45
CA PHE A 40 -15.92 5.00 5.41
C PHE A 40 -17.27 4.87 6.14
N MET A 41 -18.33 4.44 5.47
CA MET A 41 -19.66 4.24 6.07
C MET A 41 -19.71 3.02 6.99
N GLN A 42 -18.87 2.01 6.72
CA GLN A 42 -18.68 0.84 7.58
C GLN A 42 -17.57 1.07 8.62
N TYR A 43 -16.91 2.23 8.60
CA TYR A 43 -15.94 2.62 9.62
C TYR A 43 -16.66 2.95 10.93
N ASN A 44 -16.80 1.96 11.80
CA ASN A 44 -17.13 2.19 13.18
C ASN A 44 -15.82 2.23 13.99
N PRO A 45 -15.43 3.38 14.59
CA PRO A 45 -14.15 3.50 15.31
C PRO A 45 -14.07 2.60 16.55
N ASP A 46 -15.21 2.11 17.05
CA ASP A 46 -15.31 1.20 18.19
C ASP A 46 -15.43 -0.29 17.76
N ASP A 47 -15.44 -0.56 16.45
CA ASP A 47 -15.59 -1.91 15.88
C ASP A 47 -14.28 -2.36 15.23
N ASP A 48 -13.54 -3.21 15.94
CA ASP A 48 -12.24 -3.75 15.53
C ASP A 48 -12.34 -4.64 14.26
N ASP A 49 -13.56 -5.02 13.83
CA ASP A 49 -13.80 -6.04 12.81
C ASP A 49 -14.39 -5.54 11.47
N GLN A 50 -14.88 -4.30 11.35
CA GLN A 50 -15.66 -3.86 10.17
C GLN A 50 -14.87 -3.16 9.05
N ILE A 51 -13.63 -2.77 9.32
CA ILE A 51 -12.62 -2.57 8.28
C ILE A 51 -11.45 -3.46 8.66
N THR A 52 -11.10 -4.46 7.85
CA THR A 52 -9.93 -5.31 8.11
C THR A 52 -8.60 -4.57 7.83
N VAL A 53 -8.48 -3.31 8.26
CA VAL A 53 -7.22 -2.57 8.30
C VAL A 53 -6.65 -2.80 9.68
N PRO A 54 -5.58 -3.59 9.80
CA PRO A 54 -5.07 -3.96 11.11
C PRO A 54 -4.50 -2.75 11.83
N ASN A 55 -4.69 -2.66 13.15
CA ASN A 55 -4.24 -1.53 13.98
C ASN A 55 -2.71 -1.48 14.14
N VAL A 56 -2.05 -1.03 13.08
CA VAL A 56 -0.60 -0.88 12.96
C VAL A 56 -0.24 0.60 12.90
N THR A 57 0.67 1.01 13.77
CA THR A 57 1.16 2.38 13.78
C THR A 57 2.19 2.62 12.67
N VAL A 58 2.29 3.87 12.19
CA VAL A 58 3.34 4.29 11.24
C VAL A 58 4.75 3.94 11.74
N LYS A 59 4.98 4.00 13.07
CA LYS A 59 6.25 3.63 13.68
C LYS A 59 6.59 2.16 13.46
N GLU A 60 5.61 1.28 13.65
CA GLU A 60 5.76 -0.16 13.45
C GLU A 60 5.95 -0.53 11.98
N MET A 61 5.26 0.16 11.07
CA MET A 61 5.51 0.03 9.63
C MET A 61 6.98 0.34 9.30
N LYS A 62 7.47 1.50 9.77
CA LYS A 62 8.87 1.92 9.56
C LYS A 62 9.87 0.92 10.14
N SER A 63 9.64 0.42 11.36
CA SER A 63 10.49 -0.58 12.01
C SER A 63 10.54 -1.89 11.24
N THR A 64 9.40 -2.36 10.74
CA THR A 64 9.31 -3.58 9.94
C THR A 64 10.06 -3.41 8.62
N LEU A 65 9.87 -2.31 7.91
CA LEU A 65 10.60 -1.99 6.67
C LEU A 65 12.10 -1.84 6.89
N ALA A 66 12.53 -1.25 8.02
CA ALA A 66 13.96 -1.12 8.34
C ALA A 66 14.63 -2.49 8.50
N VAL A 67 13.97 -3.43 9.19
CA VAL A 67 14.46 -4.81 9.32
C VAL A 67 14.50 -5.51 7.96
N ALA A 68 13.45 -5.37 7.15
CA ALA A 68 13.40 -5.95 5.81
C ALA A 68 14.51 -5.42 4.90
N ARG A 69 14.77 -4.12 4.94
CA ARG A 69 15.80 -3.45 4.12
C ARG A 69 17.23 -3.86 4.52
N LEU A 70 17.49 -4.00 5.81
CA LEU A 70 18.85 -4.22 6.33
C LEU A 70 19.16 -5.70 6.62
N GLY A 71 18.15 -6.57 6.61
CA GLY A 71 18.29 -7.99 6.90
C GLY A 71 18.74 -8.31 8.33
N SER A 72 18.82 -7.31 9.20
CA SER A 72 19.36 -7.42 10.56
C SER A 72 18.60 -6.52 11.52
N PHE A 73 18.08 -7.11 12.60
CA PHE A 73 17.43 -6.37 13.69
C PHE A 73 18.41 -5.41 14.39
N THR A 74 19.68 -5.80 14.52
CA THR A 74 20.70 -4.98 15.18
C THR A 74 21.03 -3.76 14.33
N GLU A 75 21.30 -3.94 13.03
CA GLU A 75 21.60 -2.82 12.13
C GLU A 75 20.38 -1.92 11.94
N ALA A 76 19.17 -2.48 11.85
CA ALA A 76 17.95 -1.70 11.78
C ALA A 76 17.71 -0.86 13.03
N ALA A 77 17.94 -1.41 14.22
CA ALA A 77 17.79 -0.67 15.47
C ALA A 77 18.79 0.49 15.54
N LYS A 78 20.04 0.23 15.16
CA LYS A 78 21.10 1.24 15.09
C LYS A 78 20.77 2.34 14.09
N ALA A 79 20.34 1.99 12.88
CA ALA A 79 19.95 2.94 11.84
C ALA A 79 18.75 3.81 12.26
N MET A 80 17.83 3.25 13.06
CA MET A 80 16.66 3.96 13.57
C MET A 80 16.90 4.73 14.88
N GLY A 81 18.08 4.63 15.50
CA GLY A 81 18.36 5.27 16.79
C GLY A 81 17.52 4.71 17.94
N VAL A 82 17.13 3.43 17.88
CA VAL A 82 16.34 2.75 18.92
C VAL A 82 17.09 1.54 19.47
N SER A 83 16.65 1.02 20.62
CA SER A 83 17.20 -0.23 21.14
C SER A 83 16.70 -1.43 20.31
N GLN A 84 17.56 -2.43 20.12
CA GLN A 84 17.19 -3.67 19.42
C GLN A 84 16.00 -4.40 20.08
N PRO A 85 15.89 -4.50 21.42
CA PRO A 85 14.70 -5.07 22.06
C PRO A 85 13.43 -4.26 21.75
N GLY A 86 13.54 -2.92 21.70
CA GLY A 86 12.43 -2.04 21.34
C GLY A 86 11.95 -2.26 19.90
N LEU A 87 12.89 -2.38 18.95
CA LEU A 87 12.59 -2.70 17.55
C LEU A 87 11.95 -4.09 17.43
N SER A 88 12.51 -5.11 18.09
CA SER A 88 11.97 -6.46 18.06
C SER A 88 10.54 -6.52 18.60
N ARG A 89 10.22 -5.78 19.67
CA ARG A 89 8.85 -5.71 20.21
C ARG A 89 7.87 -5.09 19.22
N GLN A 90 8.27 -4.04 18.51
CA GLN A 90 7.42 -3.41 17.48
C GLN A 90 7.12 -4.38 16.35
N VAL A 91 8.14 -5.06 15.82
CA VAL A 91 7.95 -6.09 14.77
C VAL A 91 7.08 -7.25 15.27
N GLN A 92 7.29 -7.73 16.51
CA GLN A 92 6.48 -8.79 17.08
C GLN A 92 5.01 -8.39 17.27
N ARG A 93 4.72 -7.12 17.60
CA ARG A 93 3.34 -6.63 17.66
C ARG A 93 2.67 -6.68 16.28
N VAL A 94 3.38 -6.28 15.22
CA VAL A 94 2.90 -6.42 13.84
C VAL A 94 2.61 -7.88 13.51
N GLU A 95 3.57 -8.78 13.74
CA GLU A 95 3.37 -10.22 13.50
C GLU A 95 2.18 -10.79 14.27
N LYS A 96 1.93 -10.31 15.51
CA LYS A 96 0.79 -10.73 16.32
C LYS A 96 -0.53 -10.25 15.71
N ILE A 97 -0.59 -9.01 15.25
CA ILE A 97 -1.77 -8.41 14.63
C ILE A 97 -2.15 -9.18 13.36
N TYR A 98 -1.16 -9.54 12.53
CA TYR A 98 -1.40 -10.31 11.31
C TYR A 98 -1.55 -11.82 11.54
N GLY A 99 -1.23 -12.32 12.74
CA GLY A 99 -1.33 -13.74 13.08
C GLY A 99 -0.27 -14.63 12.42
N PHE A 100 0.79 -14.07 11.83
CA PHE A 100 1.87 -14.84 11.21
C PHE A 100 3.24 -14.15 11.32
N LYS A 101 4.31 -14.91 11.10
CA LYS A 101 5.68 -14.41 11.10
C LYS A 101 6.02 -13.71 9.77
N ILE A 102 6.49 -12.48 9.86
CA ILE A 102 6.98 -11.70 8.71
C ILE A 102 8.44 -12.04 8.45
N PHE A 103 9.21 -12.32 9.51
CA PHE A 103 10.62 -12.68 9.42
C PHE A 103 10.87 -14.08 9.98
N ASP A 104 11.59 -14.92 9.25
CA ASP A 104 12.11 -16.16 9.77
C ASP A 104 13.45 -15.93 10.48
N ARG A 105 13.46 -16.08 11.81
CA ARG A 105 14.64 -15.84 12.65
C ARG A 105 15.62 -17.03 12.69
N SER A 106 15.26 -18.17 12.11
CA SER A 106 16.13 -19.35 12.06
C SER A 106 17.24 -19.22 11.03
N VAL A 107 17.10 -18.28 10.09
CA VAL A 107 18.04 -18.06 9.00
C VAL A 107 18.88 -16.83 9.30
N ARG A 108 20.22 -16.98 9.25
CA ARG A 108 21.22 -15.97 9.65
C ARG A 108 21.10 -14.62 8.93
N SER A 109 20.49 -14.58 7.75
CA SER A 109 20.30 -13.40 6.91
C SER A 109 18.81 -13.26 6.57
N SER A 110 18.04 -12.71 7.51
CA SER A 110 16.57 -12.59 7.54
C SER A 110 15.85 -12.77 6.18
N PRO A 111 15.41 -13.98 5.80
CA PRO A 111 14.56 -14.19 4.65
C PRO A 111 13.14 -13.87 5.10
N ILE A 112 12.65 -12.74 4.63
CA ILE A 112 11.25 -12.35 4.76
C ILE A 112 10.39 -13.55 4.32
N THR A 113 9.39 -13.91 5.11
CA THR A 113 8.52 -15.04 4.74
C THR A 113 7.70 -14.68 3.49
N PRO A 114 7.21 -15.66 2.70
CA PRO A 114 6.39 -15.35 1.52
C PRO A 114 5.17 -14.47 1.84
N ARG A 115 4.53 -14.69 2.99
CA ARG A 115 3.43 -13.84 3.49
C ARG A 115 3.93 -12.48 3.98
N GLY A 116 5.13 -12.44 4.58
CA GLY A 116 5.78 -11.22 5.02
C GLY A 116 6.03 -10.23 3.89
N THR A 117 6.37 -10.71 2.69
CA THR A 117 6.61 -9.86 1.51
C THR A 117 5.39 -8.99 1.18
N LEU A 118 4.19 -9.56 1.23
CA LEU A 118 2.94 -8.82 0.99
C LEU A 118 2.75 -7.67 1.98
N ILE A 119 3.13 -7.88 3.24
CA ILE A 119 3.05 -6.83 4.29
C ILE A 119 4.11 -5.74 4.07
N ILE A 120 5.32 -6.13 3.66
CA ILE A 120 6.38 -5.17 3.33
C ILE A 120 5.96 -4.26 2.17
N GLU A 121 5.38 -4.83 1.11
CA GLU A 121 4.85 -4.08 -0.03
C GLU A 121 3.74 -3.11 0.41
N ALA A 122 2.72 -3.62 1.12
CA ALA A 122 1.61 -2.80 1.60
C ALA A 122 2.06 -1.64 2.51
N PHE A 123 3.02 -1.87 3.39
CA PHE A 123 3.59 -0.82 4.25
C PHE A 123 4.38 0.22 3.46
N SER A 124 5.18 -0.22 2.49
CA SER A 124 5.93 0.69 1.62
C SER A 124 5.01 1.62 0.84
N ASP A 125 3.93 1.07 0.27
CA ASP A 125 2.95 1.82 -0.50
C ASP A 125 2.15 2.79 0.36
N SER A 126 1.72 2.33 1.54
CA SER A 126 1.00 3.15 2.51
C SER A 126 1.84 4.36 2.97
N LEU A 127 3.11 4.13 3.35
CA LEU A 127 4.00 5.22 3.77
C LEU A 127 4.31 6.18 2.61
N SER A 128 4.45 5.66 1.39
CA SER A 128 4.66 6.48 0.20
C SER A 128 3.44 7.36 -0.10
N SER A 129 2.23 6.83 0.09
CA SER A 129 0.98 7.59 -0.04
C SER A 129 0.87 8.72 1.00
N LEU A 130 1.19 8.41 2.25
CA LEU A 130 1.22 9.40 3.34
C LEU A 130 2.28 10.49 3.08
N ALA A 131 3.48 10.11 2.60
CA ALA A 131 4.53 11.06 2.27
C ALA A 131 4.13 12.00 1.14
N ARG A 132 3.50 11.48 0.06
CA ARG A 132 2.96 12.30 -1.03
C ARG A 132 1.90 13.28 -0.53
N SER A 133 1.02 12.83 0.35
CA SER A 133 -0.02 13.67 0.95
C SER A 133 0.58 14.81 1.76
N GLN A 134 1.59 14.54 2.59
CA GLN A 134 2.29 15.59 3.35
C GLN A 134 2.97 16.60 2.42
N SER A 135 3.69 16.13 1.39
CA SER A 135 4.33 17.02 0.42
C SER A 135 3.34 17.88 -0.38
N ALA A 136 2.10 17.42 -0.57
CA ALA A 136 1.05 18.22 -1.21
C ALA A 136 0.57 19.34 -0.26
N VAL A 137 0.39 19.02 1.02
CA VAL A 137 0.03 20.00 2.06
C VAL A 137 1.11 21.07 2.20
N ASP A 138 2.39 20.67 2.27
CA ASP A 138 3.52 21.59 2.43
C ASP A 138 3.69 22.56 1.24
N LYS A 139 3.17 22.21 0.06
CA LYS A 139 3.19 23.10 -1.13
C LYS A 139 2.07 24.14 -1.13
N LEU A 140 1.05 23.96 -0.29
CA LEU A 140 -0.10 24.85 -0.17
C LEU A 140 0.05 25.83 1.01
N SER A 141 1.00 25.58 1.91
CA SER A 141 1.40 26.48 3.00
C SER A 141 2.47 27.47 2.57
#